data_AF-A0A9N9C329-F1
#
_entry.id   AF-A0A9N9C329-F1
#
_cell.length_a   1.000
_cell.length_b   1.000
_cell.length_c   1.000
_cell.angle_alpha   90.00
_cell.angle_beta   90.00
_cell.angle_gamma   90.00
#
_symmetry.space_group_name_H-M   'P 1'
#
loop_
_entity.id
_entity.type
_entity.pdbx_description
1 polymer ?
#
loop_
_entity_poly.entity_id
_entity_poly.type
_entity_poly.pdbx_seq_one_letter_code
_entity_poly.pdbx_strand_id
1 'polypeptide(L)'
;MGFCLARNGFIMKSYLPLYIGLTTGFCGSITTFSSWILLIFNEFISQHVPHRSVTYNVLASLADIGITIGMSVTGLKFGEHLADIILPKHKIRLGKSCKIVQKPSKLNEFTIADFICLGFGIASFVLVVALASTVQVNRNIIFATVFAPIGTSIRCYLSKYNTFKKHFPLGTFAANFSGSIVIGILFLLSNGIVYSKLSCEIIEGLANGFCGCLTTISSFANEITQLPRKHAYKYALVSILMGQIAMILT
;
A
#
# COMPACT_ATOMS: atom_id res chain seq x y z
N MET A 1 -1.20 4.77 10.06
CA MET A 1 -0.10 3.83 10.39
C MET A 1 0.67 4.23 11.65
N GLY A 2 1.17 5.48 11.77
CA GLY A 2 1.98 5.93 12.90
C GLY A 2 1.40 5.66 14.29
N PHE A 3 0.08 5.88 14.48
CA PHE A 3 -0.61 5.56 15.74
C PHE A 3 -0.44 4.09 16.15
N CYS A 4 -0.66 3.17 15.20
CA CYS A 4 -0.56 1.73 15.45
C CYS A 4 0.88 1.33 15.76
N LEU A 5 1.87 1.92 15.06
CA LEU A 5 3.29 1.67 15.31
C LEU A 5 3.70 2.13 16.71
N ALA A 6 3.27 3.32 17.12
CA ALA A 6 3.55 3.88 18.44
C ALA A 6 2.91 3.07 19.60
N ARG A 7 1.86 2.27 19.32
CA ARG A 7 1.15 1.44 20.29
C ARG A 7 1.16 -0.04 19.93
N ASN A 8 2.17 -0.48 19.18
CA ASN A 8 2.27 -1.85 18.69
C ASN A 8 2.14 -2.89 19.81
N GLY A 9 2.87 -2.75 20.93
CA GLY A 9 2.86 -3.71 22.03
C GLY A 9 1.52 -3.79 22.77
N PHE A 10 0.74 -2.70 22.80
CA PHE A 10 -0.61 -2.73 23.35
C PHE A 10 -1.57 -3.46 22.41
N ILE A 11 -1.60 -3.06 21.14
CA ILE A 11 -2.52 -3.62 20.13
C ILE A 11 -2.23 -5.11 19.90
N MET A 12 -0.95 -5.48 19.78
CA MET A 12 -0.54 -6.87 19.56
C MET A 12 -0.89 -7.79 20.73
N LYS A 13 -0.88 -7.28 21.98
CA LYS A 13 -1.30 -8.05 23.16
C LYS A 13 -2.82 -8.23 23.22
N SER A 14 -3.57 -7.23 22.76
CA SER A 14 -5.03 -7.33 22.68
C SER A 14 -5.45 -8.33 21.61
N TYR A 15 -4.98 -8.16 20.37
CA TYR A 15 -5.31 -9.04 19.26
C TYR A 15 -4.32 -8.84 18.09
N LEU A 16 -3.41 -9.79 17.88
CA LEU A 16 -2.36 -9.70 16.86
C LEU A 16 -2.91 -9.52 15.43
N PRO A 17 -3.95 -10.26 14.98
CA PRO A 17 -4.52 -10.06 13.64
C PRO A 17 -5.03 -8.63 13.40
N LEU A 18 -5.57 -7.95 14.43
CA LEU A 18 -6.01 -6.56 14.32
C LEU A 18 -4.84 -5.61 14.04
N TYR A 19 -3.69 -5.82 14.68
CA TYR A 19 -2.50 -5.01 14.40
C TYR A 19 -2.08 -5.13 12.93
N ILE A 20 -2.03 -6.36 12.40
CA ILE A 20 -1.67 -6.64 11.00
C ILE A 20 -2.73 -6.08 10.05
N GLY A 21 -4.02 -6.27 10.36
CA GLY A 21 -5.15 -5.75 9.59
C GLY A 21 -5.15 -4.23 9.49
N LEU A 22 -4.86 -3.51 10.59
CA LEU A 22 -4.81 -2.04 10.60
C LEU A 22 -3.57 -1.48 9.89
N THR A 23 -2.40 -2.05 10.16
CA THR A 23 -1.12 -1.53 9.63
C THR A 23 -0.88 -1.97 8.20
N THR A 24 -1.01 -3.26 7.93
CA THR A 24 -0.68 -3.84 6.64
C THR A 24 -1.90 -3.80 5.74
N GLY A 25 -3.09 -4.19 6.20
CA GLY A 25 -4.33 -4.11 5.42
C GLY A 25 -4.78 -2.66 5.17
N PHE A 26 -5.50 -2.08 6.13
CA PHE A 26 -6.16 -0.78 6.01
C PHE A 26 -5.21 0.36 5.62
N CYS A 27 -4.13 0.60 6.39
CA CYS A 27 -3.19 1.68 6.06
C CYS A 27 -2.42 1.41 4.75
N GLY A 28 -2.27 0.15 4.35
CA GLY A 28 -1.64 -0.21 3.08
C GLY A 28 -2.54 0.13 1.90
N SER A 29 -3.84 -0.16 2.00
CA SER A 29 -4.83 0.05 0.93
C SER A 29 -5.21 1.51 0.70
N ILE A 30 -5.01 2.42 1.67
CA ILE A 30 -5.30 3.86 1.49
C ILE A 30 -4.28 4.54 0.59
N THR A 31 -3.02 4.09 0.61
CA THR A 31 -1.91 4.79 -0.05
C THR A 31 -1.20 3.87 -1.03
N THR A 32 -1.20 4.23 -2.30
CA THR A 32 -0.74 3.36 -3.38
C THR A 32 0.54 3.90 -4.03
N PHE A 33 1.59 3.09 -4.09
CA PHE A 33 2.86 3.53 -4.69
C PHE A 33 2.80 3.46 -6.23
N SER A 34 2.15 2.43 -6.79
CA SER A 34 2.03 2.27 -8.24
C SER A 34 1.29 3.44 -8.90
N SER A 35 0.18 3.90 -8.31
CA SER A 35 -0.55 5.08 -8.82
C SER A 35 0.29 6.34 -8.71
N TRP A 36 1.07 6.50 -7.64
CA TRP A 36 1.98 7.65 -7.49
C TRP A 36 3.08 7.66 -8.56
N ILE A 37 3.69 6.52 -8.85
CA ILE A 37 4.68 6.41 -9.95
C ILE A 37 4.04 6.71 -11.30
N LEU A 38 2.80 6.23 -11.54
CA LEU A 38 2.07 6.51 -12.77
C LEU A 38 1.74 8.01 -12.91
N LEU A 39 1.38 8.69 -11.82
CA LEU A 39 1.17 10.14 -11.80
C LEU A 39 2.45 10.89 -12.19
N ILE A 40 3.58 10.56 -11.56
CA ILE A 40 4.88 11.14 -11.90
C ILE A 40 5.23 10.90 -13.38
N PHE A 41 4.98 9.69 -13.89
CA PHE A 41 5.21 9.36 -15.30
C PHE A 41 4.34 10.20 -16.23
N ASN A 42 3.05 10.31 -15.93
CA ASN A 42 2.11 11.14 -16.68
C ASN A 42 2.51 12.61 -16.70
N GLU A 43 3.08 13.13 -15.59
CA GLU A 43 3.62 14.48 -15.53
C GLU A 43 4.79 14.70 -16.50
N PHE A 44 5.65 13.69 -16.72
CA PHE A 44 6.72 13.76 -17.70
C PHE A 44 6.22 13.75 -19.15
N ILE A 45 5.24 12.89 -19.47
CA ILE A 45 4.76 12.70 -20.84
C ILE A 45 3.63 13.65 -21.26
N SER A 46 2.99 14.35 -20.33
CA SER A 46 1.88 15.26 -20.61
C SER A 46 2.34 16.47 -21.41
N GLN A 47 2.25 16.37 -22.74
CA GLN A 47 2.49 17.46 -23.68
C GLN A 47 1.20 18.19 -24.13
N HIS A 48 0.02 17.68 -23.75
CA HIS A 48 -1.28 18.10 -24.30
C HIS A 48 -1.92 19.31 -23.60
N VAL A 49 -1.24 19.96 -22.65
CA VAL A 49 -1.72 21.19 -22.02
C VAL A 49 -1.05 22.39 -22.68
N PRO A 50 -1.79 23.31 -23.33
CA PRO A 50 -1.19 24.48 -23.94
C PRO A 50 -0.41 25.29 -22.89
N HIS A 51 0.81 25.72 -23.26
CA HIS A 51 1.78 26.48 -22.43
C HIS A 51 2.60 25.71 -21.38
N ARG A 52 2.62 24.37 -21.39
CA ARG A 52 3.47 23.59 -20.46
C ARG A 52 4.87 23.33 -21.04
N SER A 53 5.92 23.92 -20.46
CA SER A 53 7.31 23.67 -20.87
C SER A 53 7.86 22.36 -20.26
N VAL A 54 8.89 21.78 -20.88
CA VAL A 54 9.58 20.60 -20.34
C VAL A 54 10.10 20.84 -18.93
N THR A 55 10.62 22.04 -18.66
CA THR A 55 11.10 22.43 -17.32
C THR A 55 9.99 22.43 -16.29
N TYR A 56 8.77 22.83 -16.67
CA TYR A 56 7.61 22.81 -15.79
C TYR A 56 7.19 21.36 -15.47
N ASN A 57 7.22 20.45 -16.45
CA ASN A 57 6.94 19.01 -16.23
C ASN A 57 7.93 18.39 -15.23
N VAL A 58 9.23 18.68 -15.40
CA VAL A 58 10.26 18.24 -14.46
C VAL A 58 10.00 18.81 -13.06
N LEU A 59 9.70 20.11 -12.96
CA LEU A 59 9.43 20.73 -11.66
C LEU A 59 8.18 20.16 -10.99
N ALA A 60 7.11 19.92 -11.74
CA ALA A 60 5.88 19.29 -11.26
C ALA A 60 6.15 17.87 -10.73
N SER A 61 6.89 17.06 -11.49
CA SER A 61 7.26 15.70 -11.07
C SER A 61 8.09 15.70 -9.77
N LEU A 62 9.03 16.63 -9.63
CA LEU A 62 9.84 16.78 -8.41
C LEU A 62 8.98 17.26 -7.23
N ALA A 63 8.02 18.16 -7.47
CA ALA A 63 7.08 18.62 -6.47
C ALA A 63 6.20 17.47 -5.97
N ASP A 64 5.63 16.65 -6.86
CA ASP A 64 4.84 15.48 -6.49
C ASP A 64 5.67 14.47 -5.68
N ILE A 65 6.93 14.24 -6.06
CA ILE A 65 7.83 13.38 -5.28
C ILE A 65 8.01 13.93 -3.87
N GLY A 66 8.36 15.22 -3.76
CA GLY A 66 8.61 15.88 -2.49
C GLY A 66 7.38 15.94 -1.59
N ILE A 67 6.22 16.29 -2.16
CA ILE A 67 4.94 16.41 -1.45
C ILE A 67 4.50 15.04 -0.94
N THR A 68 4.50 13.99 -1.76
CA THR A 68 4.04 12.66 -1.33
C THR A 68 4.92 12.09 -0.22
N ILE A 69 6.24 12.19 -0.35
CA ILE A 69 7.17 11.76 0.72
C ILE A 69 6.98 12.61 1.97
N GLY A 70 6.93 13.94 1.83
CA GLY A 70 6.78 14.87 2.95
C GLY A 70 5.47 14.67 3.72
N MET A 71 4.34 14.56 3.01
CA MET A 71 3.03 14.33 3.60
C MET A 71 2.94 12.96 4.27
N SER A 72 3.49 11.91 3.66
CA SER A 72 3.47 10.56 4.24
C SER A 72 4.29 10.47 5.54
N VAL A 73 5.47 11.10 5.59
CA VAL A 73 6.30 11.17 6.81
C VAL A 73 5.65 12.03 7.89
N THR A 74 5.11 13.19 7.52
CA THR A 74 4.39 14.07 8.44
C THR A 74 3.16 13.37 9.01
N GLY A 75 2.37 12.69 8.19
CA GLY A 75 1.21 11.92 8.62
C GLY A 75 1.58 10.74 9.54
N LEU A 76 2.73 10.10 9.30
CA LEU A 76 3.25 9.07 10.20
C LEU A 76 3.59 9.66 11.57
N LYS A 77 4.34 10.77 11.62
CA LYS A 77 4.71 11.45 12.87
C LYS A 77 3.51 12.01 13.63
N PHE A 78 2.56 12.61 12.90
CA PHE A 78 1.29 13.05 13.46
C PHE A 78 0.55 11.89 14.14
N GLY A 79 0.47 10.72 13.48
CA GLY A 79 -0.13 9.54 14.08
C GLY A 79 0.57 9.06 15.35
N GLU A 80 1.90 9.14 15.42
CA GLU A 80 2.66 8.83 16.64
C GLU A 80 2.34 9.80 17.79
N HIS A 81 2.28 11.11 17.50
CA HIS A 81 1.93 12.14 18.48
C HIS A 81 0.48 11.99 18.96
N LEU A 82 -0.44 11.70 18.05
CA LEU A 82 -1.84 11.43 18.37
C LEU A 82 -1.98 10.24 19.33
N ALA A 83 -1.17 9.19 19.14
CA ALA A 83 -1.14 8.06 20.06
C ALA A 83 -0.65 8.45 21.47
N ASP A 84 0.33 9.36 21.56
CA ASP A 84 0.84 9.88 22.82
C ASP A 84 -0.20 10.73 23.58
N ILE A 85 -1.09 11.43 22.88
CA ILE A 85 -2.20 12.19 23.47
C ILE A 85 -3.32 11.26 23.93
N ILE A 86 -3.81 10.36 23.06
CA ILE A 86 -4.99 9.54 23.33
C ILE A 86 -4.69 8.42 24.34
N LEU A 87 -3.54 7.77 24.20
CA LEU A 87 -3.14 6.61 25.00
C LEU A 87 -1.74 6.84 25.58
N PRO A 88 -1.56 7.76 26.54
CA PRO A 88 -0.24 8.13 27.02
C PRO A 88 0.53 6.94 27.60
N LYS A 89 1.84 6.89 27.34
CA LYS A 89 2.72 5.75 27.70
C LYS A 89 2.68 5.38 29.18
N HIS A 90 2.46 6.33 30.09
CA HIS A 90 2.38 6.06 31.53
C HIS A 90 1.16 5.22 31.94
N LYS A 91 0.06 5.25 31.17
CA LYS A 91 -1.13 4.41 31.42
C LYS A 91 -0.95 2.97 30.95
N ILE A 92 0.03 2.74 30.08
CA ILE A 92 0.30 1.42 29.51
C ILE A 92 1.50 0.84 30.26
N ARG A 93 1.30 -0.22 31.06
CA ARG A 93 2.44 -1.01 31.58
C ARG A 93 3.23 -1.51 30.37
N LEU A 94 4.36 -0.86 30.06
CA LEU A 94 5.28 -1.23 28.99
C LEU A 94 5.82 -2.64 29.26
N GLY A 95 5.09 -3.66 28.85
CA GLY A 95 5.67 -4.98 28.67
C GLY A 95 6.56 -4.93 27.44
N LYS A 96 7.74 -5.56 27.57
CA LYS A 96 8.81 -5.72 26.56
C LYS A 96 8.29 -5.76 25.12
N SER A 97 9.03 -5.13 24.20
CA SER A 97 8.79 -5.19 22.74
C SER A 97 8.42 -6.61 22.31
N CYS A 98 7.18 -6.81 21.87
CA CYS A 98 6.72 -8.07 21.30
C CYS A 98 7.43 -8.26 19.95
N LYS A 99 8.36 -9.21 19.89
CA LYS A 99 8.92 -9.67 18.61
C LYS A 99 7.95 -10.68 18.01
N ILE A 100 7.52 -10.44 16.77
CA ILE A 100 6.73 -11.42 16.00
C ILE A 100 7.67 -12.57 15.64
N VAL A 101 7.47 -13.74 16.25
CA VAL A 101 8.15 -14.97 15.88
C VAL A 101 7.18 -15.78 15.02
N GLN A 102 7.61 -16.17 13.82
CA GLN A 102 6.84 -17.08 12.98
C GLN A 102 6.84 -18.48 13.62
N LYS A 103 5.67 -18.91 14.10
CA LYS A 103 5.42 -20.27 14.57
C LYS A 103 4.46 -20.95 13.57
N PRO A 104 4.64 -22.23 13.24
CA PRO A 104 3.66 -22.95 12.43
C PRO A 104 2.30 -22.96 13.15
N SER A 105 1.25 -22.48 12.47
CA SER A 105 -0.10 -22.39 13.02
C SER A 105 -0.71 -23.77 13.19
N LYS A 106 -1.10 -24.12 14.42
CA LYS A 106 -1.96 -25.28 14.68
C LYS A 106 -3.42 -24.82 14.69
N LEU A 107 -4.32 -25.55 14.02
CA LEU A 107 -5.76 -25.22 13.95
C LEU A 107 -6.45 -25.14 15.33
N ASN A 108 -5.87 -25.75 16.37
CA ASN A 108 -6.41 -25.69 17.73
C ASN A 108 -6.01 -24.41 18.51
N GLU A 109 -5.23 -23.50 17.91
CA GLU A 109 -4.82 -22.23 18.55
C GLU A 109 -5.72 -21.03 18.17
N PHE A 110 -6.76 -21.23 17.34
CA PHE A 110 -7.67 -20.14 16.92
C PHE A 110 -8.67 -19.78 18.03
N THR A 111 -8.80 -18.48 18.28
CA THR A 111 -9.76 -17.91 19.24
C THR A 111 -11.13 -17.70 18.58
N ILE A 112 -12.20 -17.54 19.39
CA ILE A 112 -13.55 -17.21 18.88
C ILE A 112 -13.51 -15.91 18.05
N ALA A 113 -12.68 -14.94 18.43
CA ALA A 113 -12.51 -13.69 17.70
C ALA A 113 -11.94 -13.91 16.29
N ASP A 114 -11.05 -14.89 16.10
CA ASP A 114 -10.51 -15.25 14.78
C ASP A 114 -11.61 -15.80 13.87
N PHE A 115 -12.47 -16.69 14.39
CA PHE A 115 -13.60 -17.25 13.64
C PHE A 115 -14.63 -16.17 13.27
N ILE A 116 -14.96 -15.25 14.18
CA ILE A 116 -15.87 -14.14 13.90
C ILE A 116 -15.28 -13.23 12.81
N CYS A 117 -14.00 -12.88 12.92
CA CYS A 117 -13.31 -12.02 11.97
C CYS A 117 -13.23 -12.67 10.58
N LEU A 118 -12.90 -13.96 10.53
CA LEU A 118 -12.88 -14.74 9.29
C LEU A 118 -14.28 -14.84 8.67
N GLY A 119 -15.30 -15.15 9.47
CA GLY A 119 -16.69 -15.25 9.01
C GLY A 119 -17.19 -13.93 8.42
N PHE A 120 -16.94 -12.81 9.10
CA PHE A 120 -17.27 -11.48 8.60
C PHE A 120 -16.48 -11.13 7.32
N GLY A 121 -15.20 -11.50 7.26
CA GLY A 121 -14.36 -11.31 6.07
C GLY A 121 -14.87 -12.08 4.85
N ILE A 122 -15.24 -13.36 5.03
CA ILE A 122 -15.79 -14.19 3.95
C ILE A 122 -17.16 -13.66 3.52
N ALA A 123 -18.05 -13.34 4.48
CA ALA A 123 -19.37 -12.82 4.18
C ALA A 123 -19.32 -11.49 3.42
N SER A 124 -18.45 -10.56 3.84
CA SER A 124 -18.25 -9.28 3.15
C SER A 124 -17.66 -9.48 1.74
N PHE A 125 -16.71 -10.41 1.57
CA PHE A 125 -16.15 -10.72 0.25
C PHE A 125 -17.20 -11.30 -0.69
N VAL A 126 -17.99 -12.29 -0.24
CA VAL A 126 -19.09 -12.88 -1.01
C VAL A 126 -20.12 -11.83 -1.40
N LEU A 127 -20.48 -10.94 -0.48
CA LEU A 127 -21.39 -9.83 -0.75
C LEU A 127 -20.85 -8.91 -1.85
N VAL A 128 -19.58 -8.51 -1.80
CA VAL A 128 -18.97 -7.65 -2.81
C VAL A 128 -18.93 -8.33 -4.18
N VAL A 129 -18.64 -9.64 -4.25
CA VAL A 129 -18.67 -10.42 -5.50
C VAL A 129 -20.09 -10.50 -6.08
N ALA A 130 -21.08 -10.71 -5.24
CA ALA A 130 -22.49 -10.70 -5.66
C ALA A 130 -22.89 -9.30 -6.18
N LEU A 131 -22.48 -8.23 -5.50
CA LEU A 131 -22.71 -6.85 -5.94
C LEU A 131 -22.00 -6.54 -7.26
N ALA A 132 -20.79 -7.06 -7.49
CA ALA A 132 -20.05 -6.87 -8.74
C ALA A 132 -20.79 -7.47 -9.95
N SER A 133 -21.58 -8.51 -9.71
CA SER A 133 -22.34 -9.24 -10.74
C SER A 133 -23.73 -8.63 -11.00
N THR A 134 -24.31 -7.96 -9.99
CA THR A 134 -25.71 -7.47 -10.02
C THR A 134 -25.80 -5.97 -10.23
N VAL A 135 -24.86 -5.19 -9.70
CA VAL A 135 -24.89 -3.72 -9.73
C VAL A 135 -24.01 -3.22 -10.88
N GLN A 136 -24.60 -2.43 -11.77
CA GLN A 136 -23.90 -1.82 -12.91
C GLN A 136 -23.41 -0.40 -12.63
N VAL A 137 -23.85 0.21 -11.52
CA VAL A 137 -23.45 1.57 -11.13
C VAL A 137 -22.11 1.50 -10.38
N ASN A 138 -21.13 2.31 -10.79
CA ASN A 138 -19.78 2.38 -10.20
C ASN A 138 -19.09 1.01 -10.04
N ARG A 139 -19.26 0.15 -11.05
CA ARG A 139 -18.77 -1.23 -11.04
C ARG A 139 -17.25 -1.32 -10.94
N ASN A 140 -16.53 -0.31 -11.41
CA ASN A 140 -15.08 -0.14 -11.23
C ASN A 140 -14.64 -0.14 -9.74
N ILE A 141 -15.37 0.56 -8.87
CA ILE A 141 -15.09 0.59 -7.41
C ILE A 141 -15.37 -0.77 -6.79
N ILE A 142 -16.44 -1.43 -7.23
CA ILE A 142 -16.80 -2.77 -6.74
C ILE A 142 -15.71 -3.77 -7.16
N PHE A 143 -15.28 -3.75 -8.42
CA PHE A 143 -14.15 -4.57 -8.89
C PHE A 143 -12.86 -4.27 -8.11
N ALA A 144 -12.56 -3.00 -7.82
CA ALA A 144 -11.41 -2.65 -6.98
C ALA A 144 -11.49 -3.31 -5.60
N THR A 145 -12.68 -3.34 -5.01
CA THR A 145 -12.93 -3.99 -3.71
C THR A 145 -12.78 -5.51 -3.79
N VAL A 146 -13.19 -6.14 -4.91
CA VAL A 146 -12.98 -7.58 -5.15
C VAL A 146 -11.48 -7.92 -5.29
N PHE A 147 -10.71 -7.08 -5.99
CA PHE A 147 -9.31 -7.38 -6.29
C PHE A 147 -8.33 -6.98 -5.16
N ALA A 148 -8.72 -6.05 -4.28
CA ALA A 148 -7.90 -5.54 -3.17
C ALA A 148 -7.35 -6.62 -2.20
N PRO A 149 -8.13 -7.63 -1.76
CA PRO A 149 -7.63 -8.68 -0.86
C PRO A 149 -6.47 -9.49 -1.45
N ILE A 150 -6.47 -9.72 -2.78
CA ILE A 150 -5.42 -10.49 -3.45
C ILE A 150 -4.11 -9.70 -3.41
N GLY A 151 -4.13 -8.42 -3.78
CA GLY A 151 -2.96 -7.55 -3.72
C GLY A 151 -2.39 -7.44 -2.30
N THR A 152 -3.27 -7.23 -1.32
CA THR A 152 -2.88 -7.18 0.11
C THR A 152 -2.22 -8.48 0.56
N SER A 153 -2.78 -9.63 0.20
CA SER A 153 -2.26 -10.94 0.61
C SER A 153 -0.87 -11.21 0.05
N ILE A 154 -0.64 -10.88 -1.23
CA ILE A 154 0.69 -10.99 -1.86
C ILE A 154 1.67 -10.04 -1.17
N ARG A 155 1.29 -8.79 -0.91
CA ARG A 155 2.15 -7.84 -0.19
C ARG A 155 2.48 -8.32 1.23
N CYS A 156 1.49 -8.83 1.96
CA CYS A 156 1.69 -9.42 3.29
C CYS A 156 2.71 -10.57 3.22
N TYR A 157 2.61 -11.44 2.21
CA TYR A 157 3.56 -12.51 2.00
C TYR A 157 4.96 -11.96 1.69
N LEU A 158 5.07 -10.99 0.77
CA LEU A 158 6.34 -10.38 0.38
C LEU A 158 7.02 -9.66 1.55
N SER A 159 6.27 -9.04 2.47
CA SER A 159 6.82 -8.32 3.61
C SER A 159 7.69 -9.18 4.53
N LYS A 160 7.54 -10.51 4.49
CA LYS A 160 8.41 -11.48 5.19
C LYS A 160 9.88 -11.34 4.76
N TYR A 161 10.14 -10.91 3.52
CA TYR A 161 11.48 -10.73 2.97
C TYR A 161 12.11 -9.38 3.31
N ASN A 162 11.42 -8.48 4.01
CA ASN A 162 11.97 -7.17 4.38
C ASN A 162 13.18 -7.27 5.33
N THR A 163 13.26 -8.35 6.10
CA THR A 163 14.38 -8.57 7.05
C THR A 163 15.60 -9.21 6.41
N PHE A 164 15.51 -9.69 5.15
CA PHE A 164 16.60 -10.40 4.47
C PHE A 164 17.82 -9.50 4.27
N LYS A 165 17.61 -8.22 3.93
CA LYS A 165 18.66 -7.20 3.87
C LYS A 165 18.36 -6.09 4.86
N LYS A 166 19.14 -6.01 5.94
CA LYS A 166 18.97 -5.04 7.04
C LYS A 166 18.77 -3.59 6.60
N HIS A 167 19.40 -3.20 5.49
CA HIS A 167 19.39 -1.83 4.99
C HIS A 167 18.57 -1.64 3.70
N PHE A 168 17.82 -2.66 3.27
CA PHE A 168 17.02 -2.60 2.06
C PHE A 168 15.80 -3.52 2.18
N PRO A 169 14.61 -2.97 2.50
CA PRO A 169 13.36 -3.73 2.61
C PRO A 169 12.94 -4.35 1.28
N LEU A 170 13.44 -5.57 1.01
CA LEU A 170 13.30 -6.21 -0.30
C LEU A 170 11.86 -6.58 -0.65
N GLY A 171 11.05 -6.95 0.34
CA GLY A 171 9.65 -7.31 0.16
C GLY A 171 8.79 -6.12 -0.30
N THR A 172 8.89 -4.99 0.40
CA THR A 172 8.19 -3.75 0.05
C THR A 172 8.66 -3.24 -1.31
N PHE A 173 9.96 -3.26 -1.58
CA PHE A 173 10.51 -2.94 -2.91
C PHE A 173 9.91 -3.83 -4.00
N ALA A 174 9.93 -5.16 -3.82
CA ALA A 174 9.42 -6.11 -4.81
C ALA A 174 7.92 -5.93 -5.06
N ALA A 175 7.13 -5.66 -4.01
CA ALA A 175 5.70 -5.40 -4.14
C ALA A 175 5.45 -4.10 -4.93
N ASN A 176 6.15 -3.02 -4.58
CA ASN A 176 6.03 -1.72 -5.24
C ASN A 176 6.49 -1.76 -6.71
N PHE A 177 7.60 -2.42 -7.00
CA PHE A 177 8.13 -2.57 -8.35
C PHE A 177 7.21 -3.43 -9.23
N SER A 178 6.81 -4.61 -8.76
CA SER A 178 5.91 -5.48 -9.53
C SER A 178 4.54 -4.85 -9.75
N GLY A 179 3.96 -4.19 -8.75
CA GLY A 179 2.70 -3.45 -8.93
C GLY A 179 2.82 -2.24 -9.86
N SER A 180 4.01 -1.62 -9.97
CA SER A 180 4.26 -0.54 -10.94
C SER A 180 4.32 -1.08 -12.38
N ILE A 181 4.89 -2.27 -12.60
CA ILE A 181 4.83 -2.95 -13.90
C ILE A 181 3.37 -3.26 -14.26
N VAL A 182 2.62 -3.89 -13.34
CA VAL A 182 1.23 -4.28 -13.62
C VAL A 182 0.37 -3.06 -13.94
N ILE A 183 0.46 -1.97 -13.16
CA ILE A 183 -0.34 -0.78 -13.45
C ILE A 183 0.05 -0.11 -14.77
N GLY A 184 1.33 -0.15 -15.18
CA GLY A 184 1.79 0.37 -16.48
C GLY A 184 1.17 -0.41 -17.66
N ILE A 185 1.17 -1.74 -17.59
CA ILE A 185 0.50 -2.60 -18.58
C ILE A 185 -1.00 -2.29 -18.63
N LEU A 186 -1.66 -2.18 -17.47
CA LEU A 186 -3.08 -1.85 -17.38
C LEU A 186 -3.39 -0.47 -17.96
N PHE A 187 -2.53 0.51 -17.72
CA PHE A 187 -2.65 1.85 -18.27
C PHE A 187 -2.58 1.84 -19.81
N LEU A 188 -1.65 1.11 -20.41
CA LEU A 188 -1.59 0.96 -21.86
C LEU A 188 -2.81 0.25 -22.44
N LEU A 189 -3.24 -0.84 -21.81
CA LEU A 189 -4.44 -1.57 -22.25
C LEU A 189 -5.67 -0.64 -22.29
N SER A 190 -5.81 0.23 -21.27
CA SER A 190 -6.91 1.19 -21.17
C SER A 190 -6.83 2.35 -22.16
N ASN A 191 -5.64 2.71 -22.66
CA ASN A 191 -5.45 3.91 -23.49
C ASN A 191 -5.28 3.62 -24.99
N GLY A 192 -5.21 2.36 -25.42
CA GLY A 192 -4.97 2.07 -26.84
C GLY A 192 -5.38 0.69 -27.36
N ILE A 193 -5.84 -0.23 -26.52
CA ILE A 193 -6.10 -1.62 -26.94
C ILE A 193 -7.55 -2.02 -26.67
N VAL A 194 -8.07 -1.64 -25.51
CA VAL A 194 -9.36 -2.09 -25.02
C VAL A 194 -10.38 -0.95 -25.07
N TYR A 195 -11.53 -1.22 -25.70
CA TYR A 195 -12.58 -0.21 -25.90
C TYR A 195 -13.93 -0.58 -25.26
N SER A 196 -14.06 -1.82 -24.75
CA SER A 196 -15.31 -2.26 -24.13
C SER A 196 -15.47 -1.63 -22.75
N LYS A 197 -16.66 -1.08 -22.46
CA LYS A 197 -16.96 -0.47 -21.14
C LYS A 197 -16.68 -1.42 -19.98
N LEU A 198 -17.10 -2.68 -20.10
CA LEU A 198 -16.85 -3.71 -19.07
C LEU A 198 -15.36 -3.94 -18.86
N SER A 199 -14.58 -4.04 -19.94
CA SER A 199 -13.15 -4.28 -19.83
C SER A 199 -12.42 -3.08 -19.23
N CYS A 200 -12.80 -1.84 -19.56
CA CYS A 200 -12.23 -0.66 -18.91
C CYS A 200 -12.53 -0.63 -17.40
N GLU A 201 -13.77 -0.94 -17.00
CA GLU A 201 -14.13 -1.00 -15.57
C GLU A 201 -13.37 -2.10 -14.80
N ILE A 202 -13.12 -3.25 -15.44
CA ILE A 202 -12.28 -4.31 -14.86
C ILE A 202 -10.83 -3.86 -14.75
N ILE A 203 -10.28 -3.21 -15.78
CA ILE A 203 -8.92 -2.67 -15.79
C ILE A 203 -8.75 -1.62 -14.68
N GLU A 204 -9.69 -0.69 -14.53
CA GLU A 204 -9.70 0.27 -13.43
C GLU A 204 -9.79 -0.42 -12.07
N GLY A 205 -10.62 -1.45 -11.96
CA GLY A 205 -10.72 -2.28 -10.76
C GLY A 205 -9.40 -2.97 -10.41
N LEU A 206 -8.69 -3.53 -11.39
CA LEU A 206 -7.37 -4.14 -11.19
C LEU A 206 -6.30 -3.09 -10.82
N ALA A 207 -6.33 -1.93 -11.45
CA ALA A 207 -5.39 -0.85 -11.17
C ALA A 207 -5.57 -0.31 -9.74
N ASN A 208 -6.80 0.05 -9.38
CA ASN A 208 -7.11 0.68 -8.09
C ASN A 208 -7.21 -0.35 -6.94
N GLY A 209 -7.70 -1.55 -7.23
CA GLY A 209 -7.85 -2.63 -6.25
C GLY A 209 -6.57 -3.43 -6.07
N PHE A 210 -6.21 -4.22 -7.08
CA PHE A 210 -5.05 -5.14 -6.99
C PHE A 210 -3.74 -4.37 -6.86
N CYS A 211 -3.38 -3.51 -7.83
CA CYS A 211 -2.10 -2.79 -7.80
C CYS A 211 -2.06 -1.80 -6.63
N GLY A 212 -3.19 -1.15 -6.37
CA GLY A 212 -3.34 -0.24 -5.22
C GLY A 212 -3.04 -0.93 -3.89
N CYS A 213 -3.56 -2.13 -3.66
CA CYS A 213 -3.34 -2.85 -2.39
C CYS A 213 -2.06 -3.70 -2.35
N LEU A 214 -1.52 -4.07 -3.52
CA LEU A 214 -0.22 -4.72 -3.65
C LEU A 214 0.92 -3.76 -3.32
N THR A 215 0.82 -2.51 -3.75
CA THR A 215 1.83 -1.49 -3.47
C THR A 215 1.51 -0.67 -2.24
N THR A 216 2.47 0.08 -1.70
CA THR A 216 2.24 0.87 -0.47
C THR A 216 3.21 2.03 -0.33
N ILE A 217 2.68 3.22 -0.06
CA ILE A 217 3.47 4.38 0.38
C ILE A 217 3.64 4.35 1.90
N SER A 218 2.63 3.94 2.66
CA SER A 218 2.68 3.95 4.13
C SER A 218 3.81 3.08 4.70
N SER A 219 4.04 1.87 4.16
CA SER A 219 5.16 1.03 4.58
C SER A 219 6.50 1.60 4.12
N PHE A 220 6.57 2.09 2.87
CA PHE A 220 7.74 2.76 2.31
C PHE A 220 8.16 3.98 3.15
N ALA A 221 7.22 4.85 3.52
CA ALA A 221 7.42 6.03 4.35
C ALA A 221 7.93 5.64 5.75
N ASN A 222 7.37 4.59 6.35
CA ASN A 222 7.87 4.08 7.63
C ASN A 222 9.32 3.59 7.50
N GLU A 223 9.64 2.82 6.47
CA GLU A 223 10.98 2.25 6.25
C GLU A 223 12.05 3.34 6.03
N ILE A 224 11.78 4.36 5.21
CA ILE A 224 12.74 5.46 4.99
C ILE A 224 13.02 6.24 6.28
N THR A 225 12.07 6.33 7.21
CA THR A 225 12.27 7.00 8.50
C THR A 225 13.06 6.16 9.51
N GLN A 226 13.05 4.83 9.36
CA GLN A 226 13.75 3.90 10.26
C GLN A 226 15.16 3.55 9.77
N LEU A 227 15.42 3.63 8.46
CA LEU A 227 16.73 3.34 7.89
C LEU A 227 17.77 4.44 8.22
N PRO A 228 19.05 4.09 8.35
CA PRO A 228 20.12 5.08 8.44
C PRO A 228 20.12 5.99 7.20
N ARG A 229 20.38 7.29 7.38
CA ARG A 229 20.25 8.33 6.33
C ARG A 229 20.75 7.90 4.95
N LYS A 230 22.00 7.41 4.84
CA LYS A 230 22.57 6.96 3.55
C LYS A 230 21.75 5.86 2.87
N HIS A 231 21.27 4.88 3.66
CA HIS A 231 20.48 3.77 3.16
C HIS A 231 19.03 4.18 2.87
N ALA A 232 18.46 5.09 3.66
CA ALA A 232 17.13 5.65 3.41
C ALA A 232 17.07 6.36 2.04
N TYR A 233 18.03 7.24 1.75
CA TYR A 233 18.11 7.92 0.46
C TYR A 233 18.33 6.95 -0.70
N LYS A 234 19.23 5.98 -0.53
CA LYS A 234 19.47 4.94 -1.54
C LYS A 234 18.20 4.12 -1.81
N TYR A 235 17.52 3.68 -0.76
CA TYR A 235 16.29 2.90 -0.88
C TYR A 235 15.17 3.69 -1.57
N ALA A 236 14.96 4.94 -1.16
CA ALA A 236 13.97 5.82 -1.77
C ALA A 236 14.25 6.05 -3.26
N LEU A 237 15.48 6.45 -3.59
CA LEU A 237 15.89 6.72 -4.96
C LEU A 237 15.78 5.49 -5.86
N VAL A 238 16.27 4.33 -5.41
CA VAL A 238 16.17 3.08 -6.17
C VAL A 238 14.71 2.67 -6.37
N SER A 239 13.86 2.80 -5.35
CA SER A 239 12.45 2.41 -5.47
C SER A 239 11.69 3.27 -6.49
N ILE A 240 11.91 4.59 -6.46
CA ILE A 240 11.27 5.54 -7.37
C ILE A 240 11.81 5.36 -8.79
N LEU A 241 13.13 5.31 -8.98
CA LEU A 241 13.74 5.15 -10.30
C LEU A 241 13.34 3.83 -10.95
N MET A 242 13.36 2.71 -10.20
CA MET A 242 12.92 1.43 -10.74
C MET A 242 11.41 1.43 -11.04
N GLY A 243 10.61 2.14 -10.25
CA GLY A 243 9.19 2.37 -10.57
C GLY A 243 9.02 3.12 -11.89
N GLN A 244 9.79 4.19 -12.12
CA GLN A 244 9.75 4.93 -13.39
C GLN A 244 10.25 4.09 -14.57
N ILE A 245 11.32 3.31 -14.38
CA ILE A 245 11.79 2.34 -15.39
C ILE A 245 10.69 1.32 -15.72
N ALA A 246 9.96 0.83 -14.72
CA ALA A 246 8.83 -0.06 -14.96
C ALA A 246 7.78 0.59 -15.88
N MET A 247 7.43 1.86 -15.66
CA MET A 247 6.48 2.57 -16.52
C MET A 247 6.99 2.76 -17.95
N ILE A 248 8.29 2.99 -18.13
CA ILE A 248 8.89 3.18 -19.46
C ILE A 248 8.93 1.86 -20.24
N LEU A 249 9.13 0.74 -19.55
CA LEU A 249 9.25 -0.59 -20.17
C LEU A 249 7.93 -1.24 -20.51
N THR A 250 6.84 -0.83 -19.85
CA THR A 250 5.49 -1.31 -20.12
C THR A 250 4.92 -0.52 -21.26
#